data_AF-A0A8C4X0P4-F1
#
_entry.id   AF-A0A8C4X0P4-F1
#
_cell.length_a   1.000
_cell.length_b   1.000
_cell.length_c   1.000
_cell.angle_alpha   90.00
_cell.angle_beta   90.00
_cell.angle_gamma   90.00
#
_symmetry.space_group_name_H-M   'P 1'
#
loop_
_entity.id
_entity.type
_entity.pdbx_description
1 polymer ?
#
loop_
_entity_poly.entity_id
_entity_poly.type
_entity_poly.pdbx_seq_one_letter_code
_entity_poly.pdbx_strand_id
1 'polypeptide(L)'
;MDQAQSSYHEVQDVCRRRTALLACALADARLFGEDEVELLNWLADVGDRLATVSIKDYQASVLKAQHDEQLSLHEEILSRKQSVDQAVKNGQTLIKQTTGDEILTIQQKLDDIKTRYTEIGTSSSKVLKMLEKALQLATRFEAGHEQLNNWMGRAEAELVELGALQGEKEECSSLQDRQNVRDGFAAAVEMHEGSHIRFFFFKLAVVI
;
A
#
# COMPACT_ATOMS: atom_id res chain seq x y z
N MET A 1 38.06 18.10 -64.07
CA MET A 1 36.81 18.76 -63.64
C MET A 1 35.88 17.73 -62.99
N ASP A 2 35.62 16.60 -63.65
CA ASP A 2 34.69 15.55 -63.19
C ASP A 2 35.03 14.92 -61.83
N GLN A 3 36.31 14.65 -61.56
CA GLN A 3 36.72 14.03 -60.29
C GLN A 3 36.50 14.95 -59.07
N ALA A 4 36.67 16.27 -59.25
CA ALA A 4 36.40 17.24 -58.19
C ALA A 4 34.90 17.37 -57.92
N GLN A 5 34.08 17.31 -58.98
CA GLN A 5 32.62 17.34 -58.86
C GLN A 5 32.08 16.07 -58.18
N SER A 6 32.62 14.90 -58.51
CA SER A 6 32.27 13.63 -57.84
C SER A 6 32.61 13.65 -56.35
N SER A 7 33.83 14.09 -55.99
CA SER A 7 34.25 14.19 -54.59
C SER A 7 33.42 15.20 -53.80
N TYR A 8 33.05 16.32 -54.42
CA TYR A 8 32.16 17.31 -53.79
C TYR A 8 30.77 16.72 -53.48
N HIS A 9 30.19 15.96 -54.42
CA HIS A 9 28.90 15.28 -54.18
C HIS A 9 28.98 14.24 -53.06
N GLU A 10 30.06 13.44 -53.00
CA GLU A 10 30.25 12.47 -51.90
C GLU A 10 30.32 13.15 -50.54
N VAL A 11 31.13 14.22 -50.41
CA VAL A 11 31.24 14.98 -49.16
C VAL A 11 29.90 15.61 -48.80
N GLN A 12 29.17 16.17 -49.78
CA GLN A 12 27.85 16.73 -49.57
C GLN A 12 26.85 15.69 -49.04
N ASP A 13 26.86 14.48 -49.58
CA ASP A 13 25.97 13.39 -49.15
C ASP A 13 26.32 12.89 -47.75
N VAL A 14 27.61 12.78 -47.42
CA VAL A 14 28.08 12.43 -46.07
C VAL A 14 27.63 13.50 -45.07
N CYS A 15 27.82 14.78 -45.39
CA CYS A 15 27.39 15.90 -44.54
C CYS A 15 25.86 15.90 -44.33
N ARG A 16 25.07 15.65 -45.39
CA ARG A 16 23.60 15.54 -45.29
C ARG A 16 23.18 14.39 -44.37
N ARG A 17 23.75 13.20 -44.57
CA ARG A 17 23.45 12.03 -43.73
C ARG A 17 23.80 12.29 -42.26
N ARG A 18 24.97 12.87 -42.01
CA ARG A 18 25.41 13.21 -40.64
C ARG A 18 24.50 14.26 -39.99
N THR A 19 24.06 15.27 -40.74
CA THR A 19 23.12 16.28 -40.24
C THR A 19 21.78 15.66 -39.86
N ALA A 20 21.25 14.76 -40.69
CA ALA A 20 20.00 14.05 -40.40
C ALA A 20 20.12 13.17 -39.14
N LEU A 21 21.22 12.42 -39.00
CA LEU A 21 21.47 11.59 -37.81
C LEU A 21 21.55 12.42 -36.54
N LEU A 22 22.27 13.55 -36.56
CA LEU A 22 22.39 14.45 -35.41
C LEU A 22 21.04 15.08 -35.04
N ALA A 23 20.22 15.44 -36.03
CA ALA A 23 18.89 15.98 -35.79
C ALA A 23 17.95 14.93 -35.14
N CYS A 24 18.00 13.67 -35.60
CA CYS A 24 17.27 12.57 -34.97
C CYS A 24 17.73 12.33 -33.52
N ALA A 25 19.04 12.24 -33.29
CA ALA A 25 19.60 12.02 -31.95
C ALA A 25 19.22 13.14 -30.99
N LEU A 26 19.23 14.39 -31.45
CA LEU A 26 18.79 15.54 -30.64
C LEU A 26 17.30 15.48 -30.31
N ALA A 27 16.44 15.06 -31.26
CA ALA A 27 15.01 14.90 -31.02
C ALA A 27 14.75 13.78 -30.01
N ASP A 28 15.41 12.63 -30.17
CA ASP A 28 15.30 11.49 -29.24
C ASP A 28 15.82 11.86 -27.84
N ALA A 29 16.89 12.66 -27.75
CA ALA A 29 17.44 13.14 -26.49
C ALA A 29 16.49 14.06 -25.74
N ARG A 30 15.82 14.97 -26.46
CA ARG A 30 14.81 15.87 -25.88
C ARG A 30 13.60 15.09 -25.39
N LEU A 31 13.06 14.20 -26.22
CA LEU A 31 11.93 13.37 -25.86
C LEU A 31 12.22 12.53 -24.61
N PHE A 32 13.37 11.85 -24.58
CA PHE A 32 13.77 11.07 -23.41
C PHE A 32 13.96 11.96 -22.17
N GLY A 33 14.60 13.12 -22.31
CA GLY A 33 14.83 14.02 -21.18
C GLY A 33 13.54 14.59 -20.58
N GLU A 34 12.54 14.91 -21.40
CA GLU A 34 11.24 15.37 -20.92
C GLU A 34 10.48 14.26 -20.16
N ASP A 35 10.41 13.06 -20.75
CA ASP A 35 9.77 11.89 -20.12
C ASP A 35 10.47 11.50 -18.80
N GLU A 36 11.81 11.52 -18.80
CA GLU A 36 12.64 11.19 -17.65
C GLU A 36 12.38 12.14 -16.48
N VAL A 37 12.39 13.45 -16.73
CA VAL A 37 12.18 14.46 -15.68
C VAL A 37 10.78 14.35 -15.09
N GLU A 38 9.74 14.18 -15.93
CA GLU A 38 8.37 13.99 -15.43
C GLU A 38 8.26 12.75 -14.53
N LEU A 39 8.78 11.61 -14.99
CA LEU A 39 8.73 10.37 -14.25
C LEU A 39 9.52 10.41 -12.95
N LEU A 40 10.74 10.96 -12.95
CA LEU A 40 11.56 11.04 -11.74
C LEU A 40 10.93 11.94 -10.68
N ASN A 41 10.31 13.05 -11.08
CA ASN A 41 9.58 13.91 -10.16
C ASN A 41 8.36 13.20 -9.56
N TRP A 42 7.57 12.51 -10.39
CA TRP A 42 6.42 11.74 -9.92
C TRP A 42 6.85 10.57 -9.01
N LEU A 43 7.92 9.86 -9.36
CA LEU A 43 8.48 8.78 -8.54
C LEU A 43 8.93 9.29 -7.16
N ALA A 44 9.52 10.48 -7.11
CA ALA A 44 9.92 11.12 -5.86
C ALA A 44 8.70 11.49 -5.00
N ASP A 45 7.69 12.16 -5.59
CA ASP A 45 6.45 12.53 -4.89
C ASP A 45 5.73 11.31 -4.29
N VAL A 46 5.54 10.25 -5.09
CA VAL A 46 4.91 9.01 -4.62
C VAL A 46 5.77 8.32 -3.57
N GLY A 47 7.10 8.32 -3.73
CA GLY A 47 8.03 7.80 -2.73
C GLY A 47 7.87 8.48 -1.37
N ASP A 48 7.80 9.82 -1.36
CA ASP A 48 7.62 10.61 -0.14
C ASP A 48 6.24 10.37 0.48
N ARG A 49 5.17 10.34 -0.33
CA ARG A 49 3.82 10.00 0.14
C ARG A 49 3.81 8.65 0.84
N LEU A 50 4.40 7.61 0.23
CA LEU A 50 4.49 6.27 0.81
C LEU A 50 5.31 6.23 2.10
N ALA A 51 6.37 7.04 2.20
CA ALA A 51 7.20 7.12 3.41
C ALA A 51 6.46 7.74 4.60
N THR A 52 5.47 8.60 4.34
CA THR A 52 4.65 9.23 5.39
C THR A 52 3.47 8.39 5.88
N VAL A 53 3.14 7.28 5.20
CA VAL A 53 1.97 6.48 5.58
C VAL A 53 2.23 5.74 6.89
N SER A 54 1.48 6.13 7.92
CA SER A 54 1.37 5.42 9.20
C SER A 54 -0.10 5.15 9.55
N ILE A 55 -0.32 4.17 10.43
CA ILE A 55 -1.64 3.95 11.02
C ILE A 55 -1.99 5.20 11.84
N LYS A 56 -3.10 5.88 11.48
CA LYS A 56 -3.53 7.12 12.15
C LYS A 56 -4.35 6.83 13.41
N ASP A 57 -5.19 5.80 13.36
CA ASP A 57 -6.08 5.39 14.44
C ASP A 57 -6.38 3.88 14.34
N TYR A 58 -6.93 3.30 15.40
CA TYR A 58 -7.36 1.90 15.49
C TYR A 58 -8.85 1.70 15.17
N GLN A 59 -9.64 2.77 14.99
CA GLN A 59 -11.03 2.68 14.56
C GLN A 59 -11.14 2.07 13.15
N ALA A 60 -12.06 1.12 12.96
CA ALA A 60 -12.21 0.42 11.68
C ALA A 60 -12.62 1.38 10.55
N SER A 61 -13.45 2.39 10.85
CA SER A 61 -13.86 3.41 9.89
C SER A 61 -12.68 4.23 9.35
N VAL A 62 -11.76 4.65 10.24
CA VAL A 62 -10.55 5.40 9.87
C VAL A 62 -9.60 4.52 9.05
N LEU A 63 -9.38 3.28 9.49
CA LEU A 63 -8.52 2.32 8.77
C LEU A 63 -9.08 1.98 7.39
N LYS A 64 -10.41 1.91 7.24
CA LYS A 64 -11.06 1.70 5.95
C LYS A 64 -10.81 2.89 5.00
N ALA A 65 -10.96 4.12 5.49
CA ALA A 65 -10.66 5.31 4.70
C ALA A 65 -9.19 5.36 4.26
N GLN A 66 -8.25 5.07 5.18
CA GLN A 66 -6.82 4.99 4.86
C GLN A 66 -6.52 3.89 3.82
N HIS A 67 -7.16 2.73 3.95
CA HIS A 67 -7.02 1.63 3.01
C HIS A 67 -7.47 2.03 1.60
N ASP A 68 -8.62 2.71 1.48
CA ASP A 68 -9.18 3.09 0.18
C ASP A 68 -8.35 4.21 -0.50
N GLU A 69 -7.84 5.17 0.27
CA GLU A 69 -6.88 6.17 -0.21
C GLU A 69 -5.60 5.49 -0.74
N GLN A 70 -5.05 4.55 0.02
CA GLN A 70 -3.85 3.82 -0.38
C GLN A 70 -4.09 2.91 -1.60
N LEU A 71 -5.30 2.36 -1.73
CA LEU A 71 -5.66 1.54 -2.88
C LEU A 71 -5.70 2.38 -4.15
N SER A 72 -6.27 3.59 -4.08
CA SER A 72 -6.26 4.53 -5.20
C SER A 72 -4.84 4.92 -5.62
N LEU A 73 -3.95 5.20 -4.66
CA LEU A 73 -2.53 5.44 -4.97
C LEU A 73 -1.87 4.21 -5.61
N HIS A 74 -2.17 3.00 -5.14
CA HIS A 74 -1.62 1.79 -5.73
C HIS A 74 -2.06 1.60 -7.19
N GLU A 75 -3.33 1.85 -7.49
CA GLU A 75 -3.87 1.81 -8.86
C GLU A 75 -3.22 2.88 -9.75
N GLU A 76 -3.01 4.09 -9.21
CA GLU A 76 -2.26 5.16 -9.90
C GLU A 76 -0.85 4.68 -10.28
N ILE A 77 -0.12 4.06 -9.34
CA ILE A 77 1.22 3.52 -9.59
C ILE A 77 1.18 2.49 -10.73
N LEU A 78 0.24 1.54 -10.68
CA LEU A 78 0.12 0.51 -11.70
C LEU A 78 -0.20 1.10 -13.08
N SER A 79 -1.01 2.16 -13.13
CA SER A 79 -1.36 2.84 -14.37
C SER A 79 -0.15 3.48 -15.07
N ARG A 80 0.88 3.91 -14.31
CA ARG A 80 2.10 4.53 -14.85
C ARG A 80 3.07 3.53 -15.49
N LYS A 81 2.81 2.22 -15.43
CA LYS A 81 3.67 1.20 -16.05
C LYS A 81 3.96 1.48 -17.52
N GLN A 82 2.96 1.91 -18.27
CA GLN A 82 3.11 2.21 -19.70
C GLN A 82 4.05 3.40 -19.94
N SER A 83 3.95 4.45 -19.13
CA SER A 83 4.85 5.62 -19.22
C SER A 83 6.29 5.22 -18.92
N VAL A 84 6.51 4.39 -17.89
CA VAL A 84 7.84 3.85 -17.56
C VAL A 84 8.41 3.03 -18.71
N ASP A 85 7.61 2.14 -19.30
CA ASP A 85 8.03 1.33 -20.44
C ASP A 85 8.37 2.17 -21.67
N GLN A 86 7.62 3.25 -21.88
CA GLN A 86 7.86 4.19 -22.97
C GLN A 86 9.16 4.98 -22.77
N ALA A 87 9.42 5.48 -21.56
CA ALA A 87 10.68 6.16 -21.24
C ALA A 87 11.89 5.21 -21.39
N VAL A 88 11.74 3.94 -20.97
CA VAL A 88 12.76 2.90 -21.20
C VAL A 88 13.01 2.70 -22.69
N LYS A 89 11.95 2.58 -23.50
CA LYS A 89 12.07 2.44 -24.96
C LYS A 89 12.73 3.66 -25.61
N ASN A 90 12.39 4.87 -25.18
CA ASN A 90 12.96 6.12 -25.67
C ASN A 90 14.46 6.19 -25.34
N GLY A 91 14.84 5.92 -24.09
CA GLY A 91 16.25 5.87 -23.69
C GLY A 91 17.06 4.80 -24.43
N GLN A 92 16.48 3.62 -24.67
CA GLN A 92 17.13 2.58 -25.49
C GLN A 92 17.29 2.97 -26.96
N THR A 93 16.40 3.81 -27.49
CA THR A 93 16.50 4.34 -28.86
C THR A 93 17.61 5.38 -28.95
N LEU A 94 17.67 6.28 -27.96
CA LEU A 94 18.73 7.27 -27.83
C LEU A 94 20.12 6.61 -27.71
N ILE A 95 20.27 5.59 -26.86
CA ILE A 95 21.55 4.86 -26.69
C ILE A 95 22.11 4.36 -28.02
N LYS A 96 21.27 3.90 -28.96
CA LYS A 96 21.72 3.40 -30.27
C LYS A 96 22.36 4.48 -31.14
N GLN A 97 22.06 5.75 -30.87
CA GLN A 97 22.56 6.91 -31.62
C GLN A 97 23.61 7.71 -30.83
N THR A 98 23.88 7.32 -29.58
CA THR A 98 24.84 7.95 -28.68
C THR A 98 26.15 7.16 -28.64
N THR A 99 27.27 7.83 -28.34
CA THR A 99 28.59 7.21 -28.20
C THR A 99 29.35 7.79 -27.02
N GLY A 100 30.27 7.03 -26.43
CA GLY A 100 31.08 7.49 -25.29
C GLY A 100 30.32 7.47 -23.97
N ASP A 101 30.72 8.36 -23.05
CA ASP A 101 30.26 8.36 -21.65
C ASP A 101 28.77 8.72 -21.49
N GLU A 102 28.17 9.37 -22.48
CA GLU A 102 26.75 9.70 -22.49
C GLU A 102 25.87 8.43 -22.46
N ILE A 103 26.32 7.31 -23.04
CA ILE A 103 25.62 6.02 -22.97
C ILE A 103 25.44 5.59 -21.51
N LEU A 104 26.50 5.70 -20.70
CA LEU A 104 26.46 5.31 -19.29
C LEU A 104 25.49 6.18 -18.50
N THR A 105 25.46 7.48 -18.80
CA THR A 105 24.53 8.43 -18.17
C THR A 105 23.07 8.08 -18.47
N ILE A 106 22.75 7.76 -19.73
CA ILE A 106 21.39 7.35 -20.11
C ILE A 106 21.02 6.01 -19.44
N GLN A 107 21.95 5.05 -19.42
CA GLN A 107 21.72 3.76 -18.75
C GLN A 107 21.46 3.91 -17.25
N GLN A 108 22.25 4.73 -16.55
CA GLN A 108 22.04 5.03 -15.13
C GLN A 108 20.64 5.60 -14.89
N LYS A 109 20.22 6.59 -15.67
CA LYS A 109 18.87 7.18 -15.57
C LYS A 109 17.77 6.14 -15.79
N LEU A 110 17.93 5.27 -16.78
CA LEU A 110 16.98 4.19 -17.05
C LEU A 110 16.88 3.20 -15.89
N ASP A 111 18.02 2.83 -15.30
CA ASP A 111 18.05 1.89 -14.19
C ASP A 111 17.51 2.52 -12.91
N ASP A 112 17.73 3.81 -12.68
CA ASP A 112 17.13 4.58 -11.59
C ASP A 112 15.61 4.61 -11.69
N ILE A 113 15.05 4.92 -12.87
CA ILE A 113 13.60 4.92 -13.11
C ILE A 113 13.01 3.53 -12.82
N LYS A 114 13.60 2.46 -13.37
CA LYS A 114 13.12 1.09 -13.16
C LYS A 114 13.16 0.70 -11.68
N THR A 115 14.30 0.95 -11.03
CA THR A 115 14.53 0.58 -9.64
C THR A 115 13.51 1.29 -8.74
N ARG A 116 13.42 2.62 -8.83
CA ARG A 116 12.46 3.41 -8.05
C ARG A 116 11.02 2.98 -8.29
N TYR A 117 10.64 2.72 -9.55
CA TYR A 117 9.30 2.23 -9.87
C TYR A 117 8.99 0.89 -9.20
N THR A 118 9.94 -0.05 -9.22
CA THR A 118 9.77 -1.35 -8.53
C THR A 118 9.72 -1.21 -7.01
N GLU A 119 10.49 -0.28 -6.45
CA GLU A 119 10.52 0.01 -5.01
C GLU A 119 9.19 0.60 -4.53
N ILE A 120 8.67 1.63 -5.22
CA ILE A 120 7.37 2.23 -4.85
C ILE A 120 6.22 1.23 -5.01
N GLY A 121 6.25 0.38 -6.03
CA GLY A 121 5.25 -0.68 -6.22
C GLY A 121 5.27 -1.67 -5.05
N THR A 122 6.47 -2.13 -4.68
CA THR A 122 6.67 -3.06 -3.54
C THR A 122 6.25 -2.42 -2.22
N SER A 123 6.65 -1.17 -1.99
CA SER A 123 6.31 -0.41 -0.79
C SER A 123 4.79 -0.20 -0.68
N SER A 124 4.13 0.25 -1.75
CA SER A 124 2.68 0.43 -1.80
C SER A 124 1.92 -0.86 -1.48
N SER A 125 2.33 -2.00 -2.06
CA SER A 125 1.72 -3.30 -1.75
C SER A 125 1.95 -3.73 -0.30
N LYS A 126 3.10 -3.39 0.30
CA LYS A 126 3.38 -3.67 1.71
C LYS A 126 2.48 -2.85 2.64
N VAL A 127 2.32 -1.56 2.35
CA VAL A 127 1.43 -0.66 3.11
C VAL A 127 -0.03 -1.12 3.02
N LEU A 128 -0.52 -1.49 1.81
CA LEU A 128 -1.86 -2.05 1.64
C LEU A 128 -2.10 -3.29 2.51
N LYS A 129 -1.19 -4.26 2.45
CA LYS A 129 -1.28 -5.49 3.27
C LYS A 129 -1.27 -5.19 4.77
N MET A 130 -0.55 -4.15 5.20
CA MET A 130 -0.54 -3.73 6.60
C MET A 130 -1.89 -3.14 7.00
N LEU A 131 -2.44 -2.22 6.19
CA LEU A 131 -3.73 -1.58 6.44
C LEU A 131 -4.87 -2.60 6.42
N GLU A 132 -4.86 -3.54 5.47
CA GLU A 132 -5.85 -4.60 5.39
C GLU A 132 -5.87 -5.47 6.66
N LYS A 133 -4.69 -5.87 7.15
CA LYS A 133 -4.57 -6.63 8.41
C LYS A 133 -5.05 -5.82 9.61
N ALA A 134 -4.67 -4.55 9.69
CA ALA A 134 -5.11 -3.66 10.77
C ALA A 134 -6.63 -3.49 10.77
N LEU A 135 -7.24 -3.28 9.60
CA LEU A 135 -8.67 -3.18 9.42
C LEU A 135 -9.39 -4.47 9.86
N GLN A 136 -8.91 -5.64 9.41
CA GLN A 136 -9.49 -6.93 9.82
C GLN A 136 -9.46 -7.11 11.35
N LEU A 137 -8.37 -6.70 12.01
CA LEU A 137 -8.26 -6.76 13.46
C LEU A 137 -9.22 -5.78 14.15
N ALA A 138 -9.28 -4.53 13.67
CA ALA A 138 -10.17 -3.50 14.22
C ALA A 138 -11.65 -3.91 14.11
N THR A 139 -12.08 -4.43 12.94
CA THR A 139 -13.46 -4.90 12.75
C THR A 139 -13.81 -6.07 13.68
N ARG A 140 -12.89 -7.02 13.88
CA ARG A 140 -13.11 -8.13 14.82
C ARG A 140 -13.18 -7.64 16.27
N PHE A 141 -12.35 -6.66 16.63
CA PHE A 141 -12.36 -6.06 17.96
C PHE A 141 -13.68 -5.33 18.22
N GLU A 142 -14.13 -4.48 17.30
CA GLU A 142 -15.41 -3.77 17.41
C GLU A 142 -16.58 -4.73 17.56
N ALA A 143 -16.64 -5.80 16.74
CA ALA A 143 -17.68 -6.82 16.83
C ALA A 143 -17.66 -7.57 18.18
N GLY A 144 -16.48 -7.94 18.68
CA GLY A 144 -16.34 -8.60 19.99
C GLY A 144 -16.72 -7.69 21.16
N HIS A 145 -16.34 -6.42 21.09
CA HIS A 145 -16.71 -5.40 22.08
C HIS A 145 -18.22 -5.17 22.13
N GLU A 146 -18.88 -5.09 20.97
CA GLU A 146 -20.34 -4.96 20.89
C GLU A 146 -21.06 -6.18 21.47
N GLN A 147 -20.59 -7.40 21.15
CA GLN A 147 -21.15 -8.63 21.71
C GLN A 147 -21.03 -8.68 23.25
N LEU A 148 -19.86 -8.29 23.78
CA LEU A 148 -19.63 -8.24 25.22
C LEU A 148 -20.54 -7.21 25.89
N ASN A 149 -20.66 -5.99 25.34
CA ASN A 149 -21.54 -4.96 25.88
C ASN A 149 -23.01 -5.41 25.88
N ASN A 150 -23.46 -6.05 24.81
CA ASN A 150 -24.82 -6.59 24.72
C ASN A 150 -25.05 -7.71 25.75
N TRP A 151 -24.06 -8.56 26.01
CA TRP A 151 -24.16 -9.60 27.04
C TRP A 151 -24.18 -9.00 28.44
N MET A 152 -23.28 -8.05 28.74
CA MET A 152 -23.24 -7.35 30.04
C MET A 152 -24.56 -6.63 30.31
N GLY A 153 -25.12 -5.92 29.34
CA GLY A 153 -26.42 -5.26 29.49
C GLY A 153 -27.57 -6.24 29.79
N ARG A 154 -27.56 -7.45 29.22
CA ARG A 154 -28.54 -8.50 29.58
C ARG A 154 -28.31 -9.03 30.99
N ALA A 155 -27.06 -9.34 31.34
CA ALA A 155 -26.73 -9.83 32.68
C ALA A 155 -27.06 -8.82 33.78
N GLU A 156 -26.83 -7.52 33.53
CA GLU A 156 -27.22 -6.43 34.42
C GLU A 156 -28.75 -6.34 34.57
N ALA A 157 -29.50 -6.45 33.48
CA ALA A 157 -30.97 -6.45 33.52
C ALA A 157 -31.52 -7.65 34.33
N GLU A 158 -31.00 -8.86 34.09
CA GLU A 158 -31.37 -10.06 34.84
C GLU A 158 -31.08 -9.91 36.34
N LEU A 159 -29.94 -9.32 36.71
CA LEU A 159 -29.60 -9.06 38.12
C LEU A 159 -30.54 -8.05 38.78
N VAL A 160 -30.96 -7.00 38.06
CA VAL A 160 -31.94 -6.02 38.55
C VAL A 160 -33.30 -6.68 38.77
N GLU A 161 -33.76 -7.52 37.82
CA GLU A 161 -34.99 -8.28 37.96
C GLU A 161 -34.94 -9.24 39.15
N LEU A 162 -33.85 -9.99 39.32
CA LEU A 162 -33.66 -10.87 40.48
C LEU A 162 -33.61 -10.11 41.80
N GLY A 163 -32.99 -8.94 41.84
CA GLY A 163 -32.98 -8.06 43.02
C GLY A 163 -34.37 -7.52 43.36
N ALA A 164 -35.19 -7.21 42.36
CA ALA A 164 -36.59 -6.83 42.54
C ALA A 164 -37.44 -8.00 43.08
N LEU A 165 -37.19 -9.23 42.60
CA LEU A 165 -37.88 -10.44 43.05
C LEU A 165 -37.43 -10.88 44.46
N GLN A 166 -36.18 -10.60 44.86
CA GLN A 166 -35.67 -10.82 46.22
C GLN A 166 -36.31 -9.91 47.27
N GLY A 167 -36.90 -8.77 46.87
CA GLY A 167 -37.76 -7.97 47.74
C GLY A 167 -39.05 -8.69 48.15
N GLU A 168 -39.43 -9.79 47.47
CA GLU A 168 -40.73 -10.42 47.64
C GLU A 168 -40.74 -11.90 48.07
N LYS A 169 -39.67 -12.71 48.02
CA LYS A 169 -39.73 -14.14 48.48
C LYS A 169 -38.39 -14.88 48.72
N GLU A 170 -38.10 -15.15 49.99
CA GLU A 170 -37.67 -16.42 50.63
C GLU A 170 -36.64 -17.38 49.94
N GLU A 171 -35.36 -17.05 50.13
CA GLU A 171 -34.18 -17.85 50.59
C GLU A 171 -33.85 -19.32 50.18
N CYS A 172 -34.72 -20.18 49.61
CA CYS A 172 -34.34 -21.61 49.40
C CYS A 172 -34.23 -22.13 47.95
N SER A 173 -34.87 -21.52 46.94
CA SER A 173 -34.67 -21.93 45.54
C SER A 173 -33.44 -21.28 44.87
N SER A 174 -32.97 -20.18 45.46
CA SER A 174 -31.98 -19.26 44.87
C SER A 174 -30.57 -19.83 44.73
N LEU A 175 -30.21 -20.85 45.53
CA LEU A 175 -28.89 -21.49 45.47
C LEU A 175 -28.74 -22.40 44.25
N GLN A 176 -29.80 -23.11 43.86
CA GLN A 176 -29.81 -23.96 42.67
C GLN A 176 -29.73 -23.13 41.40
N ASP A 177 -30.50 -22.03 41.34
CA ASP A 177 -30.50 -21.11 40.20
C ASP A 177 -29.15 -20.40 40.04
N ARG A 178 -28.51 -20.00 41.15
CA ARG A 178 -27.13 -19.47 41.13
C ARG A 178 -26.11 -20.46 40.57
N GLN A 179 -26.26 -21.75 40.88
CA GLN A 179 -25.37 -22.80 40.37
C GLN A 179 -25.52 -22.97 38.87
N ASN A 180 -26.77 -22.97 38.38
CA ASN A 180 -27.08 -23.09 36.95
C ASN A 180 -26.52 -21.91 36.13
N VAL A 181 -26.63 -20.67 36.65
CA VAL A 181 -26.05 -19.48 35.99
C VAL A 181 -24.52 -19.54 35.96
N ARG A 182 -23.89 -19.98 37.06
CA ARG A 182 -22.43 -20.14 37.13
C ARG A 182 -21.91 -21.20 36.16
N ASP A 183 -22.62 -22.32 36.03
CA ASP A 183 -22.21 -23.41 35.15
C ASP A 183 -22.45 -23.04 33.67
N GLY A 184 -23.47 -22.24 33.37
CA GLY A 184 -23.66 -21.60 32.06
C GLY A 184 -22.55 -20.60 31.70
N PHE A 185 -22.07 -19.84 32.70
CA PHE A 185 -20.92 -18.94 32.52
C PHE A 185 -19.63 -19.71 32.22
N ALA A 186 -19.35 -20.81 32.92
CA ALA A 186 -18.18 -21.65 32.66
C ALA A 186 -18.21 -22.26 31.24
N ALA A 187 -19.36 -22.76 30.80
CA ALA A 187 -19.52 -23.34 29.46
C ALA A 187 -19.35 -22.31 28.33
N ALA A 188 -19.80 -21.07 28.52
CA ALA A 188 -19.64 -19.99 27.54
C ALA A 188 -18.17 -19.52 27.40
N VAL A 189 -17.42 -19.56 28.51
CA VAL A 189 -15.97 -19.27 28.53
C VAL A 189 -15.18 -20.40 27.84
N GLU A 190 -15.59 -21.65 27.99
CA GLU A 190 -15.00 -22.81 27.31
C GLU A 190 -15.34 -22.87 25.81
N MET A 191 -16.54 -22.44 25.41
CA MET A 191 -16.93 -22.36 23.99
C MET A 191 -16.08 -21.36 23.18
N HIS A 192 -15.43 -20.42 23.85
CA HIS A 192 -14.51 -19.45 23.26
C HIS A 192 -13.03 -19.88 23.36
N GLU A 193 -12.72 -21.17 23.53
CA GLU A 193 -11.37 -21.73 23.36
C GLU A 193 -10.93 -21.73 21.88
N GLY A 194 -10.69 -20.52 21.36
CA GLY A 194 -9.83 -20.27 20.21
C GLY A 194 -8.61 -19.51 20.70
N SER A 195 -7.49 -20.20 20.88
CA SER A 195 -6.21 -19.80 21.50
C SER A 195 -5.53 -18.50 21.00
N HIS A 196 -6.17 -17.70 20.14
CA HIS A 196 -5.67 -16.42 19.65
C HIS A 196 -6.05 -15.22 20.53
N ILE A 197 -7.16 -15.29 21.25
CA ILE A 197 -7.66 -14.15 22.04
C ILE A 197 -6.78 -13.92 23.28
N ARG A 198 -6.33 -15.00 23.94
CA ARG A 198 -5.39 -14.90 25.08
C ARG A 198 -4.02 -14.31 24.70
N PHE A 199 -3.51 -14.59 23.51
CA PHE A 199 -2.24 -14.03 23.04
C PHE A 199 -2.33 -12.53 22.70
N PHE A 200 -3.49 -12.06 22.24
CA PHE A 200 -3.71 -10.65 21.93
C PHE A 200 -3.83 -9.81 23.21
N PHE A 201 -4.55 -10.31 24.22
CA PHE A 201 -4.68 -9.62 25.50
C PHE A 201 -3.37 -9.58 26.31
N PHE A 202 -2.55 -10.63 26.26
CA PHE A 202 -1.25 -10.64 26.97
C PHE A 202 -0.22 -9.70 26.33
N LYS A 203 -0.26 -9.49 24.99
CA LYS A 203 0.64 -8.53 24.33
C LYS A 203 0.20 -7.06 24.48
N LEU A 204 -1.10 -6.80 24.57
CA LEU A 204 -1.61 -5.44 24.78
C LEU A 204 -1.41 -4.96 26.22
N ALA A 205 -1.44 -5.87 27.20
CA ALA A 205 -1.22 -5.57 28.62
C ALA A 205 0.27 -5.46 29.04
N VAL A 206 1.22 -5.82 28.18
CA VAL A 206 2.68 -5.73 28.46
C VAL A 206 3.31 -4.48 27.83
N VAL A 207 2.55 -3.70 27.05
CA VAL A 207 3.04 -2.46 26.39
C VAL A 207 2.32 -1.19 26.91
N ILE A 208 1.51 -1.32 27.97
CA ILE A 208 0.98 -0.20 28.77
C ILE A 208 1.47 -0.44 30.21
#